data_AF-A0A1Q9JK97-F1
#
_entry.id   AF-A0A1Q9JK97-F1
#
_cell.length_a   1.000
_cell.length_b   1.000
_cell.length_c   1.000
_cell.angle_alpha   90.00
_cell.angle_beta   90.00
_cell.angle_gamma   90.00
#
_symmetry.space_group_name_H-M   'P 1'
#
loop_
_entity.id
_entity.type
_entity.pdbx_description
1 polymer ?
#
loop_
_entity_poly.entity_id
_entity_poly.type
_entity_poly.pdbx_seq_one_letter_code
_entity_poly.pdbx_strand_id
1 'polypeptide(L)'
;MKVEYSYYGDMPSLIIKGTDFVKALKDREELNLLEIAVDGFCAKFSVVSHFDERVNDAIKLWLDKTGNVIYTIKERWLGRTLMDSWCEVYVLNGTRLVEVVFSDDNGRNFTLRDTKEAGIDD
;
A
#
# COMPACT_ATOMS: atom_id res chain seq x y z
N MET A 1 10.32 -13.85 0.32
CA MET A 1 9.11 -13.26 -0.34
C MET A 1 9.30 -12.98 -1.85
N LYS A 2 8.26 -13.07 -2.69
CA LYS A 2 8.26 -12.58 -4.09
C LYS A 2 7.46 -11.27 -4.19
N VAL A 3 8.03 -10.25 -4.82
CA VAL A 3 7.35 -8.98 -5.13
C VAL A 3 7.33 -8.77 -6.64
N GLU A 4 6.24 -8.17 -7.15
CA GLU A 4 6.10 -7.87 -8.58
C GLU A 4 5.98 -6.36 -8.79
N TYR A 5 6.86 -5.83 -9.64
CA TYR A 5 6.73 -4.46 -10.14
C TYR A 5 5.80 -4.48 -11.34
N SER A 6 4.71 -3.71 -11.26
CA SER A 6 3.70 -3.63 -12.31
C SER A 6 3.13 -2.21 -12.37
N TYR A 7 2.12 -2.01 -13.21
CA TYR A 7 1.32 -0.80 -13.24
C TYR A 7 -0.11 -1.12 -12.80
N TYR A 8 -0.62 -0.43 -11.78
CA TYR A 8 -2.04 -0.46 -11.41
C TYR A 8 -2.70 0.84 -11.84
N GLY A 9 -3.67 0.78 -12.77
CA GLY A 9 -4.33 1.98 -13.29
C GLY A 9 -3.34 2.99 -13.91
N ASP A 10 -2.36 2.49 -14.67
CA ASP A 10 -1.26 3.25 -15.28
C ASP A 10 -0.28 3.91 -14.30
N MET A 11 -0.38 3.60 -13.00
CA MET A 11 0.52 4.10 -11.97
C MET A 11 1.57 3.05 -11.60
N PRO A 12 2.84 3.43 -11.36
CA PRO A 12 3.85 2.49 -10.87
C PRO A 12 3.40 1.83 -9.57
N SER A 13 3.51 0.51 -9.48
CA SER A 13 3.06 -0.25 -8.31
C SER A 13 4.00 -1.38 -7.91
N LEU A 14 4.09 -1.59 -6.59
CA LEU A 14 4.66 -2.77 -5.96
C LEU A 14 3.52 -3.66 -5.48
N ILE A 15 3.41 -4.84 -6.07
CA ILE A 15 2.36 -5.82 -5.76
C ILE A 15 2.97 -6.96 -4.94
N ILE A 16 2.37 -7.22 -3.77
CA ILE A 16 2.78 -8.24 -2.83
C ILE A 16 1.63 -9.21 -2.65
N LYS A 17 1.90 -10.51 -2.82
CA LYS A 17 0.88 -11.53 -2.56
C LYS A 17 0.50 -11.52 -1.09
N GLY A 18 -0.80 -11.50 -0.80
CA GLY A 18 -1.31 -11.37 0.57
C GLY A 18 -0.82 -12.45 1.52
N THR A 19 -0.69 -13.69 1.04
CA THR A 19 -0.11 -14.78 1.85
C THR A 19 1.34 -14.54 2.24
N ASP A 20 2.11 -13.89 1.37
CA ASP A 20 3.53 -13.62 1.61
C ASP A 20 3.68 -12.41 2.53
N PHE A 21 2.83 -11.39 2.36
CA PHE A 21 2.72 -10.26 3.28
C PHE A 21 2.43 -10.74 4.71
N VAL A 22 1.37 -11.54 4.91
CA VAL A 22 1.00 -12.05 6.24
C VAL A 22 2.06 -12.95 6.86
N LYS A 23 2.81 -13.71 6.04
CA LYS A 23 3.94 -14.51 6.52
C LYS A 23 5.10 -13.62 6.96
N ALA A 24 5.45 -12.60 6.18
CA ALA A 24 6.52 -11.67 6.48
C ALA A 24 6.28 -10.96 7.81
N LEU A 25 5.05 -10.55 8.12
CA LEU A 25 4.72 -9.92 9.40
C LEU A 25 4.91 -10.80 10.64
N LYS A 26 5.11 -12.12 10.48
CA LYS A 26 5.32 -13.07 11.59
C LYS A 26 6.78 -13.46 11.78
N ASP A 27 7.66 -13.06 10.87
CA ASP A 27 9.08 -13.38 10.90
C ASP A 27 9.88 -12.08 10.82
N ARG A 28 10.79 -11.86 11.77
CA ARG A 28 11.50 -10.58 11.90
C ARG A 28 12.39 -10.28 10.69
N GLU A 29 12.99 -11.30 10.09
CA GLU A 29 13.87 -11.13 8.94
C GLU A 29 13.06 -10.82 7.69
N GLU A 30 11.99 -11.57 7.42
CA GLU A 30 11.10 -11.31 6.28
C GLU A 30 10.35 -9.98 6.44
N LEU A 31 9.97 -9.57 7.67
CA LEU A 31 9.41 -8.24 7.95
C LEU A 31 10.37 -7.12 7.53
N ASN A 32 11.64 -7.22 7.93
CA ASN A 32 12.67 -6.25 7.58
C ASN A 32 12.92 -6.21 6.06
N LEU A 33 12.95 -7.37 5.40
CA LEU A 33 13.08 -7.43 3.94
C LEU A 33 11.88 -6.83 3.22
N LEU A 34 10.67 -7.00 3.77
CA LEU A 34 9.45 -6.40 3.26
C LEU A 34 9.48 -4.87 3.42
N GLU A 35 9.87 -4.36 4.58
CA GLU A 35 10.05 -2.93 4.84
C GLU A 35 11.04 -2.32 3.84
N ILE A 36 12.22 -2.93 3.69
CA ILE A 36 13.24 -2.48 2.71
C ILE A 36 12.69 -2.47 1.27
N ALA A 37 11.88 -3.47 0.90
CA ALA A 37 11.31 -3.53 -0.45
C ALA A 37 10.28 -2.41 -0.70
N VAL A 38 9.40 -2.14 0.28
CA VAL A 38 8.39 -1.08 0.18
C VAL A 38 9.04 0.30 0.22
N ASP A 39 9.99 0.52 1.13
CA ASP A 39 10.72 1.77 1.26
C ASP A 39 11.58 2.04 0.04
N GLY A 40 12.31 1.03 -0.44
CA GLY A 40 13.12 1.13 -1.65
C GLY A 40 12.27 1.47 -2.89
N PHE A 41 11.08 0.88 -3.00
CA PHE A 41 10.13 1.23 -4.05
C PHE A 41 9.67 2.69 -3.95
N CYS A 42 9.21 3.15 -2.79
CA CYS A 42 8.71 4.52 -2.61
C CYS A 42 9.83 5.56 -2.76
N ALA A 43 11.02 5.28 -2.24
CA ALA A 43 12.19 6.16 -2.32
C ALA A 43 12.65 6.40 -3.76
N LYS A 44 12.46 5.43 -4.67
CA LYS A 44 12.73 5.61 -6.11
C LYS A 44 11.93 6.77 -6.72
N PHE A 45 10.76 7.08 -6.15
CA PHE A 45 9.89 8.17 -6.57
C PHE A 45 9.93 9.37 -5.62
N SER A 46 10.90 9.42 -4.69
CA SER A 46 11.01 10.46 -3.66
C SER A 46 9.77 10.56 -2.75
N VAL A 47 9.09 9.43 -2.52
CA VAL A 47 7.86 9.33 -1.72
C VAL A 47 8.14 8.58 -0.43
N VAL A 48 7.51 9.00 0.67
CA VAL A 48 7.53 8.28 1.96
C VAL A 48 6.56 7.11 1.88
N SER A 49 6.99 5.92 2.30
CA SER A 49 6.12 4.75 2.36
C SER A 49 5.12 4.87 3.52
N HIS A 50 3.96 4.24 3.36
CA HIS A 50 3.02 3.99 4.46
C HIS A 50 3.27 2.60 5.06
N PHE A 51 4.53 2.26 5.32
CA PHE A 51 4.89 0.99 5.94
C PHE A 51 5.11 1.16 7.44
N ASP A 52 4.02 1.06 8.21
CA ASP A 52 4.05 1.08 9.67
C ASP A 52 3.09 0.05 10.27
N GLU A 53 3.21 -0.21 11.57
CA GLU A 53 2.41 -1.21 12.28
C GLU A 53 0.90 -0.99 12.10
N ARG A 54 0.44 0.27 12.17
CA ARG A 54 -0.98 0.61 12.08
C ARG A 54 -1.52 0.35 10.67
N VAL A 55 -0.77 0.72 9.64
CA VAL A 55 -1.14 0.44 8.25
C VAL A 55 -1.11 -1.06 7.97
N ASN A 56 -0.10 -1.77 8.48
CA ASN A 56 0.03 -3.22 8.31
C ASN A 56 -1.14 -3.99 8.93
N ASP A 57 -1.63 -3.56 10.10
CA ASP A 57 -2.82 -4.14 10.72
C ASP A 57 -4.10 -3.83 9.95
N ALA A 58 -4.24 -2.61 9.43
CA ALA A 58 -5.38 -2.26 8.56
C ALA A 58 -5.37 -3.09 7.26
N ILE A 59 -4.22 -3.29 6.64
CA ILE A 59 -4.08 -4.18 5.48
C ILE A 59 -4.56 -5.59 5.84
N LYS A 60 -4.09 -6.16 6.96
CA LYS A 60 -4.49 -7.50 7.41
C LYS A 60 -5.99 -7.64 7.64
N LEU A 61 -6.65 -6.60 8.16
CA LEU A 61 -8.10 -6.59 8.40
C LEU A 61 -8.89 -6.82 7.11
N TRP A 62 -8.46 -6.18 6.02
CA TRP A 62 -9.17 -6.21 4.73
C TRP A 62 -8.71 -7.31 3.78
N LEU A 63 -7.57 -7.96 4.06
CA LEU A 63 -6.92 -8.89 3.16
C LEU A 63 -7.50 -10.30 3.23
N ASP A 64 -8.02 -10.79 2.10
CA ASP A 64 -8.47 -12.17 1.97
C ASP A 64 -7.29 -13.12 1.69
N LYS A 65 -7.52 -14.43 1.87
CA LYS A 65 -6.49 -15.49 1.69
C LYS A 65 -5.78 -15.48 0.33
N THR A 66 -6.44 -14.98 -0.71
CA THR A 66 -5.90 -14.89 -2.09
C THR A 66 -5.69 -13.45 -2.56
N GLY A 67 -5.84 -12.48 -1.65
CA GLY A 67 -5.71 -11.08 -1.99
C GLY A 67 -4.27 -10.67 -2.28
N ASN A 68 -4.10 -9.48 -2.85
CA ASN A 68 -2.82 -8.82 -3.03
C ASN A 68 -2.81 -7.47 -2.31
N VAL A 69 -1.66 -7.11 -1.78
CA VAL A 69 -1.38 -5.77 -1.27
C VAL A 69 -0.69 -4.98 -2.37
N ILE A 70 -1.14 -3.76 -2.62
CA ILE A 70 -0.64 -2.91 -3.68
C ILE A 70 -0.20 -1.59 -3.05
N TYR A 71 1.09 -1.30 -3.12
CA TYR A 71 1.61 0.05 -2.93
C TYR A 71 1.72 0.69 -4.30
N THR A 72 1.08 1.84 -4.51
CA THR A 72 1.14 2.54 -5.80
C THR A 72 1.52 3.99 -5.62
N ILE A 73 2.28 4.51 -6.57
CA ILE A 73 2.65 5.92 -6.60
C ILE A 73 1.60 6.69 -7.38
N LYS A 74 0.95 7.64 -6.72
CA LYS A 74 0.10 8.63 -7.36
C LYS A 74 0.93 9.86 -7.68
N GLU A 75 0.53 10.57 -8.73
CA GLU A 75 1.22 11.76 -9.20
C GLU A 75 0.20 12.85 -9.54
N ARG A 76 0.57 14.10 -9.26
CA ARG A 76 -0.15 15.28 -9.70
C ARG A 76 0.68 16.00 -10.75
N TRP A 77 0.16 16.07 -11.97
CA TRP A 77 0.79 16.77 -13.07
C TRP A 77 0.09 18.09 -13.38
N LEU A 78 0.87 19.14 -13.67
CA LEU A 78 0.39 20.38 -14.26
C LEU A 78 1.05 20.55 -15.63
N GLY A 79 0.35 20.12 -16.68
CA GLY A 79 0.93 20.00 -18.01
C GLY A 79 2.06 18.96 -18.04
N ARG A 80 3.30 19.40 -18.26
CA ARG A 80 4.50 18.54 -18.29
C ARG A 80 5.31 18.58 -17.00
N THR A 81 4.86 19.34 -16.01
CA THR A 81 5.57 19.48 -14.73
C THR A 81 4.92 18.59 -13.69
N LEU A 82 5.69 17.68 -13.12
CA LEU A 82 5.29 16.92 -11.93
C LEU A 82 5.26 17.88 -10.75
N MET A 83 4.10 18.01 -10.11
CA MET A 83 3.89 18.90 -8.97
C MET A 83 4.04 18.18 -7.64
N ASP A 84 3.53 16.95 -7.56
CA ASP A 84 3.56 16.17 -6.34
C ASP A 84 3.46 14.68 -6.65
N SER A 85 3.96 13.85 -5.73
CA SER A 85 3.86 12.40 -5.76
C SER A 85 3.62 11.87 -4.36
N TRP A 86 2.77 10.85 -4.23
CA TRP A 86 2.48 10.21 -2.94
C TRP A 86 2.22 8.71 -3.10
N CYS A 87 2.23 7.98 -1.98
CA CYS A 87 1.97 6.54 -1.96
C CYS A 87 0.55 6.30 -1.48
N GLU A 88 -0.19 5.46 -2.19
CA GLU A 88 -1.46 4.91 -1.72
C GLU A 88 -1.36 3.40 -1.60
N VAL A 89 -2.14 2.85 -0.67
CA VAL A 89 -2.11 1.43 -0.33
C VAL A 89 -3.48 0.82 -0.51
N TYR A 90 -3.54 -0.27 -1.27
CA TYR A 90 -4.78 -0.98 -1.57
C TYR A 90 -4.65 -2.46 -1.28
N VAL A 91 -5.80 -3.08 -1.05
CA VAL A 91 -5.98 -4.53 -1.02
C VAL A 91 -6.87 -4.93 -2.18
N LEU A 92 -6.40 -5.84 -3.03
CA LEU A 92 -7.16 -6.40 -4.14
C LEU A 92 -7.53 -7.86 -3.84
N ASN A 93 -8.80 -8.10 -3.51
CA ASN A 93 -9.36 -9.42 -3.24
C ASN A 93 -10.20 -9.88 -4.43
N GLY A 94 -9.61 -10.70 -5.31
CA GLY A 94 -10.25 -11.06 -6.58
C GLY A 94 -10.45 -9.82 -7.44
N THR A 95 -11.71 -9.41 -7.66
CA THR A 95 -12.06 -8.18 -8.38
C THR A 95 -12.39 -7.00 -7.47
N ARG A 96 -12.47 -7.20 -6.15
CA ARG A 96 -12.79 -6.15 -5.19
C ARG A 96 -11.52 -5.43 -4.77
N LEU A 97 -11.45 -4.13 -5.06
CA LEU A 97 -10.42 -3.25 -4.54
C LEU A 97 -10.91 -2.60 -3.24
N VAL A 98 -10.06 -2.58 -2.23
CA VAL A 98 -10.25 -1.86 -0.98
C VAL A 98 -9.11 -0.86 -0.82
N GLU A 99 -9.47 0.39 -0.61
CA GLU A 99 -8.53 1.48 -0.34
C GLU A 99 -8.20 1.45 1.16
N VAL A 100 -6.95 1.16 1.49
CA VAL A 100 -6.49 1.08 2.89
C VAL A 100 -5.88 2.41 3.31
N VAL A 101 -4.95 2.94 2.51
CA VAL A 101 -4.44 4.30 2.65
C VAL A 101 -4.71 5.03 1.35
N PHE A 102 -5.49 6.10 1.43
CA PHE A 102 -5.84 6.92 0.27
C PHE A 102 -5.79 8.40 0.66
N SER A 103 -5.48 9.26 -0.29
CA SER A 103 -5.33 10.68 0.00
C SER A 103 -6.54 11.49 -0.43
N ASP A 104 -6.84 12.52 0.34
CA ASP A 104 -7.57 13.69 -0.15
C ASP A 104 -6.58 14.81 -0.51
N ASP A 105 -7.01 15.76 -1.33
CA ASP A 105 -6.21 16.93 -1.75
C ASP A 105 -4.80 16.60 -2.31
N ASN A 106 -4.71 15.64 -3.22
CA ASN A 106 -3.47 15.32 -3.97
C ASN A 106 -2.28 14.92 -3.07
N GLY A 107 -2.50 14.06 -2.06
CA GLY A 107 -1.40 13.53 -1.25
C GLY A 107 -1.05 14.35 -0.02
N ARG A 108 -1.77 15.44 0.26
CA ARG A 108 -1.48 16.31 1.42
C ARG A 108 -2.01 15.75 2.73
N ASN A 109 -3.19 15.13 2.69
CA ASN A 109 -3.70 14.37 3.82
C ASN A 109 -4.00 12.94 3.37
N PHE A 110 -3.77 12.01 4.26
CA PHE A 110 -4.07 10.60 4.05
C PHE A 110 -5.14 10.17 5.04
N THR A 111 -6.08 9.39 4.55
CA THR A 111 -7.06 8.66 5.36
C THR A 111 -6.62 7.20 5.43
N LEU A 112 -6.68 6.63 6.64
CA LEU A 112 -6.49 5.21 6.88
C LEU A 112 -7.85 4.57 7.14
N ARG A 113 -8.23 3.60 6.31
CA ARG A 113 -9.43 2.78 6.51
C ARG A 113 -9.16 1.69 7.55
N ASP A 114 -9.25 2.06 8.83
CA ASP A 114 -9.14 1.14 9.97
C ASP A 114 -10.53 0.72 10.52
N THR A 115 -10.55 -0.12 11.57
CA THR A 115 -11.78 -0.68 12.17
C THR A 115 -12.78 0.39 12.61
N LYS A 116 -12.36 1.63 12.91
CA LYS A 116 -13.27 2.70 13.34
C LYS A 116 -14.25 3.12 12.24
N GLU A 117 -13.92 2.89 10.97
CA GLU A 117 -14.81 3.17 9.83
C GLU A 117 -15.59 1.94 9.36
N ALA A 118 -15.22 0.74 9.80
CA ALA A 118 -15.86 -0.52 9.38
C ALA A 118 -17.18 -0.81 10.11
N GLY A 119 -17.54 -0.03 11.14
CA GLY A 119 -18.72 -0.27 11.99
C GLY A 119 -18.62 -1.59 12.77
N ILE A 120 -17.41 -2.08 13.02
CA ILE A 120 -17.15 -3.26 13.84
C ILE A 120 -16.77 -2.74 15.22
N ASP A 121 -17.78 -2.56 16.08
CA ASP A 121 -17.58 -2.45 17.52
C ASP A 121 -17.23 -3.84 18.07
N ASP A 122 -16.24 -3.90 18.97
CA ASP A 122 -15.80 -5.10 19.71
C ASP A 122 -16.94 -5.84 20.42
#